data_AF-A0A434C4F3-F1
#
_entry.id   AF-A0A434C4F3-F1
#
_cell.length_a   1.000
_cell.length_b   1.000
_cell.length_c   1.000
_cell.angle_alpha   90.00
_cell.angle_beta   90.00
_cell.angle_gamma   90.00
#
_symmetry.space_group_name_H-M   'P 1'
#
loop_
_entity.id
_entity.type
_entity.pdbx_description
1 polymer ?
#
loop_
_entity_poly.entity_id
_entity_poly.type
_entity_poly.pdbx_seq_one_letter_code
_entity_poly.pdbx_strand_id
1 'polypeptide(L)'
;MDAFAADFARSCGYAGDSLALLEAFEAIRRNGIAHARQDHVRRKAVIDELKPSEALFLAAIGPALSAEEAIEDAARFIACWRNVSRWRQERRLPDLIRAKQQRLVARYFRRHGHLLWAREAA
;
A
#
# COMPACT_ATOMS: atom_id res chain seq x y z
N MET A 1 -27.75 -16.92 -9.46
CA MET A 1 -27.05 -16.37 -8.27
C MET A 1 -25.55 -16.45 -8.54
N ASP A 2 -24.79 -15.37 -8.31
CA ASP A 2 -23.35 -15.33 -8.56
C ASP A 2 -22.63 -16.24 -7.54
N ALA A 3 -22.01 -17.33 -8.00
CA ALA A 3 -21.33 -18.30 -7.14
C ALA A 3 -20.21 -17.63 -6.30
N PHE A 4 -19.56 -16.60 -6.85
CA PHE A 4 -18.51 -15.85 -6.17
C PHE A 4 -19.03 -15.04 -4.98
N ALA A 5 -20.26 -14.53 -5.05
CA ALA A 5 -20.88 -13.78 -3.97
C ALA A 5 -21.15 -14.69 -2.77
N ALA A 6 -21.68 -15.89 -3.02
CA ALA A 6 -21.96 -16.88 -1.99
C ALA A 6 -20.67 -17.44 -1.35
N ASP A 7 -19.63 -17.69 -2.16
CA ASP A 7 -18.32 -18.09 -1.65
C ASP A 7 -17.67 -17.01 -0.79
N PHE A 8 -17.72 -15.76 -1.25
CA PHE A 8 -17.20 -14.63 -0.48
C PHE A 8 -17.97 -14.45 0.84
N ALA A 9 -19.29 -14.52 0.80
CA ALA A 9 -20.11 -14.43 2.00
C ALA A 9 -19.79 -15.54 3.01
N ARG A 10 -19.62 -16.79 2.55
CA ARG A 10 -19.16 -17.92 3.38
C ARG A 10 -17.78 -17.67 3.99
N SER A 11 -16.84 -17.11 3.22
CA SER A 11 -15.50 -16.75 3.72
C SER A 11 -15.55 -15.66 4.80
N CYS A 12 -16.57 -14.82 4.78
CA CYS A 12 -16.86 -13.83 5.80
C CYS A 12 -17.69 -14.38 6.98
N GLY A 13 -18.04 -15.67 6.98
CA GLY A 13 -18.81 -16.34 8.03
C GLY A 13 -20.34 -16.30 7.84
N TYR A 14 -20.84 -15.84 6.69
CA TYR A 14 -22.26 -15.85 6.38
C TYR A 14 -22.66 -17.14 5.64
N ALA A 15 -23.53 -17.94 6.26
CA ALA A 15 -24.02 -19.22 5.71
C ALA A 15 -25.49 -19.18 5.25
N GLY A 16 -26.15 -18.02 5.33
CA GLY A 16 -27.54 -17.87 4.90
C GLY A 16 -27.69 -17.70 3.38
N ASP A 17 -28.93 -17.66 2.93
CA ASP A 17 -29.33 -17.58 1.53
C ASP A 17 -30.11 -16.30 1.18
N SER A 18 -30.14 -15.32 2.10
CA SER A 18 -30.82 -14.04 1.89
C SER A 18 -30.22 -13.34 0.67
N LEU A 19 -31.05 -13.14 -0.35
CA LEU A 19 -30.65 -12.51 -1.59
C LEU A 19 -30.04 -11.12 -1.35
N ALA A 20 -30.69 -10.31 -0.50
CA ALA A 20 -30.21 -8.96 -0.16
C ALA A 20 -28.82 -8.97 0.50
N LEU A 21 -28.54 -9.96 1.36
CA LEU A 21 -27.23 -10.08 1.99
C LEU A 21 -26.17 -10.55 1.00
N LEU A 22 -26.49 -11.53 0.15
CA LEU A 22 -25.58 -12.01 -0.90
C LEU A 22 -25.23 -10.89 -1.90
N GLU A 23 -26.20 -10.06 -2.27
CA GLU A 23 -25.98 -8.87 -3.09
C GLU A 23 -25.08 -7.84 -2.39
N ALA A 24 -25.28 -7.61 -1.08
CA ALA A 24 -24.41 -6.73 -0.31
C ALA A 24 -22.96 -7.24 -0.24
N PHE A 25 -22.76 -8.54 -0.04
CA PHE A 25 -21.43 -9.16 -0.07
C PHE A 25 -20.75 -9.01 -1.43
N GLU A 26 -21.51 -9.18 -2.52
CA GLU A 26 -20.97 -8.97 -3.87
C GLU A 26 -20.59 -7.50 -4.12
N ALA A 27 -21.41 -6.56 -3.65
CA ALA A 27 -21.09 -5.13 -3.72
C ALA A 27 -19.81 -4.79 -2.95
N ILE A 28 -19.65 -5.31 -1.73
CA ILE A 28 -18.43 -5.15 -0.92
C ILE A 28 -17.21 -5.71 -1.66
N ARG A 29 -17.33 -6.93 -2.20
CA ARG A 29 -16.25 -7.60 -2.94
C ARG A 29 -15.82 -6.79 -4.17
N ARG A 30 -16.78 -6.36 -4.99
CA ARG A 30 -16.52 -5.54 -6.19
C ARG A 30 -15.88 -4.21 -5.83
N ASN A 31 -16.39 -3.55 -4.80
CA ASN A 31 -15.82 -2.29 -4.30
C ASN A 31 -14.36 -2.49 -3.84
N GLY A 32 -14.07 -3.55 -3.07
CA GLY A 32 -12.71 -3.89 -2.65
C GLY A 32 -11.76 -4.15 -3.83
N ILE A 33 -12.21 -4.88 -4.86
CA ILE A 33 -11.42 -5.12 -6.08
C ILE A 33 -11.14 -3.80 -6.81
N ALA A 34 -12.14 -2.92 -6.93
CA ALA A 34 -11.98 -1.63 -7.57
C ALA A 34 -10.93 -0.76 -6.85
N HIS A 35 -11.00 -0.66 -5.51
CA HIS A 35 -10.01 0.05 -4.72
C HIS A 35 -8.61 -0.56 -4.84
N ALA A 36 -8.48 -1.89 -4.76
CA ALA A 36 -7.19 -2.56 -4.89
C ALA A 36 -6.51 -2.29 -6.24
N ARG A 37 -7.31 -2.25 -7.33
CA ARG A 37 -6.83 -1.88 -8.67
C ARG A 37 -6.41 -0.43 -8.74
N GLN A 38 -7.22 0.49 -8.20
CA GLN A 38 -6.88 1.91 -8.17
C GLN A 38 -5.58 2.16 -7.39
N ASP A 39 -5.42 1.51 -6.24
CA ASP A 39 -4.20 1.61 -5.43
C ASP A 39 -2.99 0.97 -6.11
N HIS A 40 -3.19 -0.08 -6.92
CA HIS A 40 -2.11 -0.59 -7.77
C HIS A 40 -1.67 0.43 -8.81
N VAL A 41 -2.61 1.06 -9.52
CA VAL A 41 -2.31 2.11 -10.52
C VAL A 41 -1.58 3.28 -9.87
N ARG A 42 -2.06 3.76 -8.72
CA ARG A 42 -1.41 4.84 -7.96
C ARG A 42 0.02 4.48 -7.55
N ARG A 43 0.23 3.28 -7.01
CA ARG A 43 1.58 2.81 -6.64
C ARG A 43 2.50 2.73 -7.83
N LYS A 44 2.01 2.21 -8.97
CA LYS A 44 2.78 2.14 -10.20
C LYS A 44 3.18 3.54 -10.69
N ALA A 45 2.25 4.51 -10.67
CA ALA A 45 2.53 5.89 -11.08
C ALA A 45 3.68 6.50 -10.26
N VAL A 46 3.66 6.34 -8.93
CA VAL A 46 4.78 6.81 -8.07
C VAL A 46 6.11 6.15 -8.46
N ILE A 47 6.12 4.86 -8.76
CA ILE A 47 7.35 4.20 -9.21
C ILE A 47 7.79 4.73 -10.58
N ASP A 48 6.86 4.92 -11.52
CA ASP A 48 7.14 5.45 -12.85
C ASP A 48 7.68 6.89 -12.81
N GLU A 49 7.28 7.70 -11.83
CA GLU A 49 7.81 9.04 -11.59
C GLU A 49 9.25 9.02 -11.03
N LEU A 50 9.59 8.01 -10.22
CA LEU A 50 10.87 7.94 -9.52
C LEU A 50 11.93 7.09 -10.23
N LYS A 51 11.52 6.17 -11.11
CA LYS A 51 12.45 5.30 -11.85
C LYS A 51 13.45 6.03 -12.78
N PRO A 52 13.19 7.23 -13.35
CA PRO A 52 14.10 7.81 -14.34
C PRO A 52 15.51 8.11 -13.81
N SER A 53 15.66 8.35 -12.50
CA SER A 53 16.99 8.52 -11.90
C SER A 53 17.01 8.17 -10.43
N GLU A 54 18.17 7.71 -9.94
CA GLU A 54 18.41 7.46 -8.52
C GLU A 54 18.23 8.73 -7.67
N ALA A 55 18.63 9.89 -8.20
CA ALA A 55 18.49 11.17 -7.52
C ALA A 55 17.01 11.51 -7.22
N LEU A 56 16.07 11.20 -8.12
CA LEU A 56 14.64 11.40 -7.88
C LEU A 56 14.14 10.50 -6.75
N PHE A 57 14.55 9.23 -6.74
CA PHE A 57 14.25 8.32 -5.65
C PHE A 57 14.79 8.83 -4.30
N LEU A 58 16.06 9.21 -4.25
CA LEU A 58 16.70 9.73 -3.03
C LEU A 58 16.01 11.01 -2.53
N ALA A 59 15.66 11.92 -3.43
CA ALA A 59 14.91 13.13 -3.07
C ALA A 59 13.52 12.80 -2.48
N ALA A 60 12.86 11.74 -2.96
CA ALA A 60 11.54 11.33 -2.48
C ALA A 60 11.57 10.60 -1.12
N ILE A 61 12.71 10.03 -0.73
CA ILE A 61 12.88 9.37 0.58
C ILE A 61 13.55 10.26 1.65
N GLY A 62 13.99 11.47 1.30
CA GLY A 62 14.60 12.42 2.24
C GLY A 62 13.73 12.60 3.49
N PRO A 63 14.28 12.48 4.71
CA PRO A 63 15.69 12.65 5.13
C PRO A 63 16.62 11.45 4.98
N ALA A 64 16.12 10.27 4.60
CA ALA A 64 16.95 9.08 4.48
C ALA A 64 17.88 9.17 3.25
N LEU A 65 19.12 8.70 3.40
CA LEU A 65 20.16 8.68 2.36
C LEU A 65 20.19 7.36 1.58
N SER A 66 19.44 6.36 2.03
CA SER A 66 19.38 5.04 1.39
C SER A 66 18.00 4.40 1.52
N ALA A 67 17.74 3.40 0.68
CA ALA A 67 16.53 2.60 0.76
C ALA A 67 16.44 1.84 2.09
N GLU A 68 17.56 1.32 2.60
CA GLU A 68 17.68 0.67 3.90
C GLU A 68 17.26 1.60 5.04
N GLU A 69 17.83 2.80 5.09
CA GLU A 69 17.52 3.79 6.11
C GLU A 69 16.05 4.21 6.05
N ALA A 70 15.50 4.47 4.85
CA ALA A 70 14.10 4.79 4.68
C ALA A 70 13.16 3.66 5.17
N ILE A 71 13.56 2.39 4.99
CA ILE A 71 12.81 1.24 5.51
C ILE A 71 12.87 1.18 7.04
N GLU A 72 14.04 1.43 7.63
CA GLU A 72 14.23 1.43 9.08
C GLU A 72 13.43 2.56 9.74
N ASP A 73 13.54 3.78 9.24
CA ASP A 73 12.84 4.94 9.76
C ASP A 73 11.32 4.75 9.72
N ALA A 74 10.80 4.27 8.59
CA ALA A 74 9.38 3.99 8.47
C ALA A 74 8.95 2.83 9.41
N ALA A 75 9.78 1.80 9.59
CA ALA A 75 9.48 0.71 10.51
C ALA A 75 9.45 1.20 11.97
N ARG A 76 10.43 2.03 12.37
CA ARG A 76 10.50 2.66 13.69
C ARG A 76 9.29 3.56 13.93
N PHE A 77 8.93 4.39 12.96
CA PHE A 77 7.74 5.22 13.02
C PHE A 77 6.48 4.40 13.24
N ILE A 78 6.26 3.34 12.45
CA ILE A 78 5.06 2.49 12.54
C ILE A 78 4.99 1.79 13.90
N ALA A 79 6.13 1.31 14.42
CA ALA A 79 6.19 0.71 15.75
C ALA A 79 5.83 1.72 16.84
N CYS A 80 6.41 2.92 16.81
CA CYS A 80 6.08 3.99 17.76
C CYS A 80 4.60 4.41 17.65
N TRP A 81 4.06 4.55 16.45
CA TRP A 81 2.66 4.93 16.22
C TRP A 81 1.67 3.93 16.84
N ARG A 82 1.97 2.63 16.83
CA ARG A 82 1.11 1.62 17.49
C ARG A 82 1.02 1.78 19.00
N ASN A 83 2.04 2.39 19.61
CA ASN A 83 2.17 2.52 21.07
C ASN A 83 1.68 3.88 21.60
N VAL A 84 1.20 4.80 20.76
CA VAL A 84 0.63 6.07 21.23
C VAL A 84 -0.88 5.96 21.50
N SER A 85 -1.41 6.88 22.31
CA SER A 85 -2.84 6.97 22.60
C SER A 85 -3.69 7.16 21.33
N ARG A 86 -4.95 6.70 21.36
CA ARG A 86 -5.87 6.75 20.22
C ARG A 86 -6.03 8.15 19.61
N TRP A 87 -6.17 9.19 20.43
CA TRP A 87 -6.26 10.57 19.94
C TRP A 87 -4.99 11.04 19.20
N ARG A 88 -3.80 10.55 19.60
CA ARG A 88 -2.54 10.82 18.89
C ARG A 88 -2.45 10.01 17.59
N GLN A 89 -2.95 8.78 17.59
CA GLN A 89 -3.02 7.95 16.39
C GLN A 89 -3.87 8.60 15.31
N GLU A 90 -5.06 9.09 15.68
CA GLU A 90 -5.99 9.78 14.78
C GLU A 90 -5.37 11.05 14.21
N ARG A 91 -4.75 11.89 15.06
CA ARG A 91 -4.03 13.11 14.61
C ARG A 91 -2.85 12.82 13.67
N ARG A 92 -2.19 11.68 13.82
CA ARG A 92 -0.99 11.28 13.05
C ARG A 92 -1.29 10.26 11.97
N LEU A 93 -2.56 10.06 11.62
CA LEU A 93 -2.95 9.12 10.57
C LEU A 93 -2.31 9.46 9.21
N PRO A 94 -2.21 10.74 8.77
CA PRO A 94 -1.51 11.10 7.54
C PRO A 94 -0.02 10.70 7.56
N ASP A 95 0.65 10.87 8.70
CA ASP A 95 2.05 10.47 8.85
C ASP A 95 2.22 8.96 8.74
N LEU A 96 1.29 8.17 9.30
CA LEU A 96 1.29 6.72 9.15
C LEU A 96 1.13 6.31 7.69
N ILE A 97 0.23 6.95 6.94
CA ILE A 97 0.02 6.69 5.52
C ILE A 97 1.31 6.99 4.75
N ARG A 98 1.94 8.14 5.02
CA ARG A 98 3.22 8.52 4.42
C ARG A 98 4.31 7.49 4.73
N ALA A 99 4.49 7.10 5.99
CA ALA A 99 5.50 6.11 6.38
C ALA A 99 5.27 4.74 5.72
N LYS A 100 4.02 4.28 5.60
CA LYS A 100 3.70 3.04 4.88
C LYS A 100 4.05 3.14 3.39
N GLN A 101 3.73 4.27 2.76
CA GLN A 101 4.05 4.51 1.35
C GLN A 101 5.56 4.57 1.13
N GLN A 102 6.29 5.33 1.95
CA GLN A 102 7.75 5.43 1.86
C GLN A 102 8.42 4.07 2.04
N ARG A 103 7.99 3.27 3.04
CA ARG A 103 8.50 1.91 3.23
C ARG A 103 8.25 1.01 2.03
N LEU A 104 7.10 1.14 1.39
CA LEU A 104 6.76 0.35 0.20
C LEU A 104 7.66 0.71 -0.99
N VAL A 105 7.79 2.00 -1.27
CA VAL A 105 8.64 2.52 -2.37
C VAL A 105 10.10 2.16 -2.13
N ALA A 106 10.62 2.38 -0.93
CA ALA A 106 12.00 2.03 -0.58
C ALA A 106 12.26 0.52 -0.71
N ARG A 107 11.33 -0.35 -0.31
CA ARG A 107 11.45 -1.81 -0.53
C ARG A 107 11.54 -2.18 -2.01
N TYR A 108 10.79 -1.48 -2.86
CA TYR A 108 10.82 -1.73 -4.29
C TYR A 108 12.17 -1.34 -4.88
N PHE A 109 12.66 -0.12 -4.62
CA PHE A 109 13.95 0.36 -5.13
C PHE A 109 15.14 -0.38 -4.52
N ARG A 110 15.09 -0.80 -3.26
CA ARG A 110 16.11 -1.70 -2.70
C ARG A 110 16.24 -2.99 -3.51
N ARG A 111 15.12 -3.57 -3.94
CA ARG A 111 15.12 -4.85 -4.66
C ARG A 111 15.42 -4.70 -6.15
N HIS A 112 14.95 -3.62 -6.77
CA HIS A 112 14.91 -3.48 -8.23
C HIS A 112 15.63 -2.24 -8.77
N GLY A 113 16.01 -1.28 -7.91
CA GLY A 113 16.56 0.01 -8.30
C GLY A 113 17.78 -0.10 -9.18
N HIS A 114 18.77 -0.91 -8.78
CA HIS A 114 19.99 -1.11 -9.57
C HIS A 114 19.70 -1.58 -11.01
N LEU A 115 18.76 -2.51 -11.22
CA LEU A 115 18.38 -2.98 -12.55
C LEU A 115 17.61 -1.94 -13.35
N LEU A 116 16.79 -1.13 -12.68
CA LEU A 116 16.01 -0.08 -13.33
C LEU A 116 16.94 1.00 -13.86
N TRP A 117 17.84 1.51 -13.02
CA TRP A 117 18.74 2.59 -13.41
C TRP A 117 19.83 2.13 -14.38
N ALA A 118 20.32 0.90 -14.26
CA ALA A 118 21.25 0.34 -15.23
C ALA A 118 20.65 0.18 -16.64
N ARG A 119 19.32 -0.01 -16.75
CA ARG A 119 18.62 -0.11 -18.04
C ARG A 119 18.31 1.24 -18.67
N GLU A 120 18.05 2.26 -17.87
CA GLU A 120 17.81 3.63 -18.36
C GLU A 120 19.13 4.31 -18.78
N ALA A 121 20.27 3.88 -18.23
CA ALA A 121 21.60 4.39 -18.56
C ALA A 121 22.26 3.74 -19.79
N ALA A 122 21.67 2.67 -20.35
CA ALA A 122 22.17 1.91 -21.51
C ALA A 122 21.39 2.24 -22.79
#